data_AF-A0A809R4T6-F1
#
_entry.id   AF-A0A809R4T6-F1
#
_cell.length_a   1.000
_cell.length_b   1.000
_cell.length_c   1.000
_cell.angle_alpha   90.00
_cell.angle_beta   90.00
_cell.angle_gamma   90.00
#
_symmetry.space_group_name_H-M   'P 1'
#
loop_
_entity.id
_entity.type
_entity.pdbx_description
1 polymer ?
#
loop_
_entity_poly.entity_id
_entity_poly.type
_entity_poly.pdbx_seq_one_letter_code
_entity_poly.pdbx_strand_id
1 'polypeptide(L)'
;MKLIVSRNQSDMKGLLGGHKGVKFNLRAHVQLTPEEQQLAERYMILKKWLPTELAAGMMGAKKVPEFGDLLTPVAFEYESLEVLLEKEEELKKVCAGVKNYIDVARSFGGQDVFEF
;
A
#
# COMPACT_ATOMS: atom_id res chain seq x y z
N MET A 1 -12.13 2.23 5.80
CA MET A 1 -11.02 1.98 4.86
C MET A 1 -10.57 0.55 5.01
N LYS A 2 -10.35 -0.15 3.90
CA LYS A 2 -9.86 -1.53 3.88
C LYS A 2 -8.65 -1.63 2.98
N LEU A 3 -7.57 -2.22 3.46
CA LEU A 3 -6.47 -2.69 2.63
C LEU A 3 -6.78 -4.14 2.22
N ILE A 4 -6.74 -4.41 0.91
CA ILE A 4 -6.98 -5.74 0.35
C ILE A 4 -5.69 -6.19 -0.33
N VAL A 5 -5.17 -7.34 0.10
CA VAL A 5 -3.94 -7.93 -0.43
C VAL A 5 -4.18 -9.33 -0.97
N SER A 6 -3.44 -9.70 -2.01
CA SER A 6 -3.34 -11.05 -2.54
C SER A 6 -1.87 -11.39 -2.78
N ARG A 7 -1.45 -12.56 -2.30
CA ARG A 7 -0.07 -13.06 -2.46
C ARG A 7 -0.09 -14.15 -3.51
N ASN A 8 0.91 -14.15 -4.39
CA ASN A 8 1.10 -15.20 -5.38
C ASN A 8 2.60 -15.45 -5.60
N GLN A 9 2.92 -16.50 -6.32
CA GLN A 9 4.29 -16.84 -6.68
C GLN A 9 4.36 -17.47 -8.09
N SER A 10 5.51 -17.35 -8.73
CA SER A 10 5.76 -17.95 -10.04
C SER A 10 7.17 -18.55 -10.08
N ASP A 11 7.28 -19.77 -10.61
CA ASP A 11 8.57 -20.41 -10.82
C ASP A 11 9.39 -19.66 -11.86
N MET A 12 10.65 -19.37 -11.53
CA MET A 12 11.63 -18.86 -12.48
C MET A 12 12.35 -20.03 -13.13
N LYS A 13 12.24 -20.13 -14.46
CA LYS A 13 12.99 -21.12 -15.25
C LYS A 13 14.34 -20.57 -15.66
N GLY A 14 15.39 -21.37 -15.53
CA GLY A 14 16.71 -21.11 -16.09
C GLY A 14 16.75 -21.33 -17.60
N LEU A 15 17.83 -20.88 -18.26
CA LEU A 15 18.00 -20.97 -19.73
C LEU A 15 17.92 -22.40 -20.28
N LEU A 16 18.13 -23.44 -19.46
CA LEU A 16 18.05 -24.86 -19.86
C LEU A 16 16.87 -25.59 -19.20
N GLY A 17 15.83 -24.86 -18.77
CA GLY A 17 14.63 -25.46 -18.17
C GLY A 17 14.77 -25.91 -16.71
N GLY A 18 15.95 -25.74 -16.09
CA GLY A 18 16.15 -25.97 -14.66
C GLY A 18 15.42 -24.96 -13.78
N HIS A 19 15.08 -25.34 -12.55
CA HIS A 19 14.47 -24.45 -11.56
C HIS A 19 15.51 -23.43 -11.06
N LYS A 20 15.28 -22.13 -11.29
CA LYS A 20 16.19 -21.04 -10.90
C LYS A 20 15.77 -20.37 -9.59
N GLY A 21 14.53 -20.59 -9.17
CA GLY A 21 13.95 -20.03 -7.95
C GLY A 21 12.48 -19.71 -8.12
N VAL A 22 11.95 -18.94 -7.18
CA VAL A 22 10.55 -18.52 -7.13
C VAL A 22 10.51 -17.00 -7.03
N LYS A 23 9.65 -16.37 -7.84
CA LYS A 23 9.37 -14.95 -7.76
C LYS A 23 8.06 -14.71 -7.03
N PHE A 24 8.04 -13.78 -6.10
CA PHE A 24 6.90 -13.50 -5.25
C PHE A 24 6.17 -12.24 -5.72
N ASN A 25 4.85 -12.30 -5.69
CA ASN A 25 3.97 -11.22 -6.14
C ASN A 25 3.03 -10.83 -5.00
N LEU A 26 2.94 -9.53 -4.73
CA LEU A 26 1.94 -8.96 -3.84
C LEU A 26 1.06 -8.03 -4.66
N ARG A 27 -0.24 -8.31 -4.75
CA ARG A 27 -1.22 -7.37 -5.30
C ARG A 27 -1.94 -6.69 -4.16
N ALA A 28 -2.06 -5.37 -4.20
CA ALA A 28 -2.75 -4.62 -3.17
C ALA A 28 -3.66 -3.53 -3.74
N HIS A 29 -4.73 -3.20 -3.03
CA HIS A 29 -5.49 -1.96 -3.21
C HIS A 29 -6.21 -1.57 -1.93
N VAL A 30 -6.59 -0.30 -1.86
CA VAL A 30 -7.35 0.29 -0.77
C VAL A 30 -8.76 0.61 -1.24
N GLN A 31 -9.74 0.22 -0.43
CA GLN A 31 -11.13 0.64 -0.59
C GLN A 31 -11.47 1.67 0.48
N LEU A 32 -11.91 2.85 0.02
CA LEU A 32 -12.46 3.91 0.84
C LEU A 32 -13.98 3.88 0.75
N THR A 33 -14.65 4.18 1.87
CA THR A 33 -16.07 4.55 1.83
C THR A 33 -16.22 5.92 1.16
N PRO A 34 -17.42 6.30 0.69
CA PRO A 34 -17.63 7.61 0.07
C PRO A 34 -17.22 8.79 0.96
N GLU A 35 -17.48 8.70 2.27
CA GLU A 35 -17.08 9.71 3.24
C GLU A 35 -15.55 9.81 3.36
N GLU A 36 -14.87 8.65 3.49
CA GLU A 36 -13.40 8.61 3.58
C GLU A 36 -12.73 9.13 2.31
N GLN A 37 -13.30 8.86 1.13
CA GLN A 37 -12.83 9.39 -0.14
C GLN A 37 -12.91 10.92 -0.15
N GLN A 38 -14.06 11.49 0.25
CA GLN A 38 -14.24 12.95 0.30
C GLN A 38 -13.25 13.61 1.26
N LEU A 39 -13.05 13.04 2.44
CA LEU A 39 -12.06 13.56 3.41
C LEU A 39 -10.64 13.45 2.85
N ALA A 40 -10.28 12.31 2.23
CA ALA A 40 -8.96 12.09 1.68
C ALA A 40 -8.62 13.05 0.52
N GLU A 41 -9.60 13.39 -0.32
CA GLU A 41 -9.48 14.39 -1.37
C GLU A 41 -9.35 15.80 -0.80
N ARG A 42 -10.26 16.19 0.10
CA ARG A 42 -10.31 17.53 0.71
C ARG A 42 -9.01 17.90 1.42
N TYR A 43 -8.42 16.95 2.14
CA TYR A 43 -7.19 17.16 2.91
C TYR A 43 -5.92 16.71 2.18
N MET A 44 -6.00 16.47 0.86
CA MET A 44 -4.88 16.05 0.01
C MET A 44 -4.14 14.81 0.52
N ILE A 45 -4.80 13.94 1.28
CA ILE A 45 -4.21 12.73 1.86
C ILE A 45 -3.79 11.77 0.75
N LEU A 46 -4.57 11.72 -0.35
CA LEU A 46 -4.25 10.89 -1.52
C LEU A 46 -2.94 11.29 -2.22
N LYS A 47 -2.48 12.54 -2.03
CA LYS A 47 -1.24 13.08 -2.61
C LYS A 47 0.00 12.80 -1.76
N LYS A 48 -0.16 12.16 -0.60
CA LYS A 48 0.97 11.74 0.22
C LYS A 48 1.75 10.65 -0.50
N TRP A 49 3.07 10.80 -0.49
CA TRP A 49 3.99 9.91 -1.18
C TRP A 49 4.05 8.59 -0.42
N LEU A 50 4.10 7.46 -1.12
CA LEU A 50 4.46 6.20 -0.49
C LEU A 50 5.94 6.24 -0.08
N PRO A 51 6.31 5.51 0.99
CA PRO A 51 7.72 5.30 1.32
C PRO A 51 8.50 4.80 0.11
N THR A 52 9.72 5.32 -0.09
CA THR A 52 10.54 5.01 -1.27
C THR A 52 10.85 3.52 -1.38
N GLU A 53 11.02 2.86 -0.23
CA GLU A 53 11.31 1.44 -0.13
C GLU A 53 10.13 0.58 -0.59
N LEU A 54 8.89 1.03 -0.33
CA LEU A 54 7.68 0.39 -0.85
C LEU A 54 7.52 0.63 -2.35
N ALA A 55 7.80 1.87 -2.79
CA ALA A 55 7.73 2.27 -4.19
C ALA A 55 8.67 1.47 -5.12
N ALA A 56 9.86 1.10 -4.62
CA ALA A 56 10.85 0.36 -5.41
C ALA A 56 10.35 -1.01 -5.92
N GLY A 57 9.43 -1.65 -5.20
CA GLY A 57 8.85 -2.93 -5.61
C GLY A 57 7.68 -2.80 -6.58
N MET A 58 7.15 -1.59 -6.81
CA MET A 58 5.92 -1.38 -7.56
C MET A 58 6.15 -1.52 -9.07
N MET A 59 5.46 -2.47 -9.70
CA MET A 59 5.60 -2.70 -11.14
C MET A 59 4.97 -1.56 -11.95
N GLY A 60 5.70 -1.09 -12.97
CA GLY A 60 5.20 -0.08 -13.91
C GLY A 60 5.20 1.36 -13.39
N ALA A 61 5.78 1.63 -12.22
CA ALA A 61 5.89 2.98 -11.67
C ALA A 61 6.84 3.85 -12.54
N LYS A 62 6.29 4.94 -13.12
CA LYS A 62 7.06 5.94 -13.90
C LYS A 62 7.44 7.19 -13.10
N LYS A 63 6.87 7.34 -11.91
CA LYS A 63 7.08 8.41 -10.94
C LYS A 63 7.03 7.81 -9.54
N VAL A 64 7.42 8.58 -8.52
CA VAL A 64 7.23 8.13 -7.13
C VAL A 64 5.73 8.01 -6.86
N PRO A 65 5.25 6.82 -6.45
CA PRO A 65 3.83 6.57 -6.27
C PRO A 65 3.28 7.32 -5.05
N GLU A 66 2.05 7.80 -5.20
CA GLU A 66 1.24 8.45 -4.19
C GLU A 66 0.29 7.42 -3.57
N PHE A 67 -0.24 7.71 -2.37
CA PHE A 67 -1.24 6.84 -1.75
C PHE A 67 -2.48 6.62 -2.63
N GLY A 68 -2.87 7.65 -3.40
CA GLY A 68 -3.97 7.56 -4.36
C GLY A 68 -3.78 6.48 -5.43
N ASP A 69 -2.54 6.08 -5.75
CA ASP A 69 -2.28 5.02 -6.72
C ASP A 69 -2.77 3.64 -6.19
N LEU A 70 -2.87 3.48 -4.87
CA LEU A 70 -3.41 2.28 -4.22
C LEU A 70 -4.94 2.17 -4.30
N LEU A 71 -5.66 3.20 -4.79
CA LEU A 71 -7.12 3.10 -4.98
C LEU A 71 -7.50 2.14 -6.12
N THR A 72 -6.52 1.74 -6.92
CA THR A 72 -6.64 0.70 -7.93
C THR A 72 -5.68 -0.45 -7.61
N PRO A 73 -5.96 -1.69 -8.08
CA PRO A 73 -5.04 -2.82 -7.89
C PRO A 73 -3.64 -2.54 -8.45
N VAL A 74 -2.66 -2.48 -7.57
CA VAL A 74 -1.24 -2.39 -7.89
C VAL A 74 -0.55 -3.71 -7.61
N ALA A 75 0.49 -4.02 -8.37
CA ALA A 75 1.27 -5.24 -8.19
C ALA A 75 2.72 -4.90 -7.85
N PHE A 76 3.24 -5.63 -6.88
CA PHE A 76 4.62 -5.58 -6.43
C PHE A 76 5.28 -6.93 -6.63
N GLU A 77 6.56 -6.90 -6.94
CA GLU A 77 7.34 -8.11 -7.23
C GLU A 77 8.61 -8.16 -6.39
N TYR A 78 8.86 -9.31 -5.77
CA TYR A 78 9.96 -9.51 -4.83
C TYR A 78 10.68 -10.83 -5.07
N GLU A 79 11.99 -10.85 -4.80
CA GLU A 79 12.86 -12.02 -5.01
C GLU A 79 12.83 -13.02 -3.84
N SER A 80 12.23 -12.66 -2.70
CA SER A 80 12.09 -13.55 -1.54
C SER A 80 10.78 -13.35 -0.80
N LEU A 81 10.34 -14.41 -0.10
CA LEU A 81 9.17 -14.37 0.76
C LEU A 81 9.35 -13.41 1.94
N GLU A 82 10.56 -13.35 2.51
CA GLU A 82 10.89 -12.45 3.63
C GLU A 82 10.66 -10.99 3.24
N VAL A 83 11.17 -10.57 2.08
CA VAL A 83 10.98 -9.20 1.56
C VAL A 83 9.50 -8.93 1.29
N LEU A 84 8.76 -9.92 0.74
CA LEU A 84 7.31 -9.76 0.55
C LEU A 84 6.59 -9.47 1.87
N LEU A 85 6.88 -10.24 2.93
CA LEU A 85 6.22 -10.10 4.23
C LEU A 85 6.58 -8.77 4.90
N GLU A 86 7.84 -8.34 4.80
CA GLU A 86 8.29 -7.03 5.28
C GLU A 86 7.53 -5.89 4.58
N LYS A 87 7.46 -5.94 3.25
CA LYS A 87 6.79 -4.89 2.45
C LYS A 87 5.30 -4.86 2.63
N GLU A 88 4.68 -6.02 2.85
CA GLU A 88 3.28 -6.09 3.23
C GLU A 88 3.03 -5.42 4.59
N GLU A 89 3.90 -5.66 5.58
CA GLU A 89 3.78 -5.03 6.89
C GLU A 89 3.98 -3.51 6.80
N GLU A 90 4.92 -3.05 5.97
CA GLU A 90 5.11 -1.63 5.65
C GLU A 90 3.84 -1.02 5.03
N LEU A 91 3.22 -1.71 4.07
CA LEU A 91 1.97 -1.27 3.45
C LEU A 91 0.82 -1.17 4.46
N LYS A 92 0.71 -2.11 5.41
CA LYS A 92 -0.26 -2.03 6.51
C LYS A 92 -0.03 -0.80 7.37
N LYS A 93 1.23 -0.50 7.73
CA LYS A 93 1.59 0.69 8.52
C LYS A 93 1.24 1.99 7.80
N VAL A 94 1.54 2.09 6.50
CA VAL A 94 1.14 3.23 5.66
C VAL A 94 -0.38 3.41 5.68
N CYS A 95 -1.13 2.32 5.47
CA CYS A 95 -2.59 2.36 5.53
C CYS A 95 -3.09 2.77 6.92
N ALA A 96 -2.53 2.24 8.01
CA ALA A 96 -2.90 2.64 9.37
C ALA A 96 -2.68 4.14 9.60
N GLY A 97 -1.55 4.69 9.15
CA GLY A 97 -1.25 6.13 9.23
C GLY A 97 -2.25 6.98 8.44
N VAL A 98 -2.63 6.54 7.23
CA VAL A 98 -3.66 7.23 6.44
C VAL A 98 -5.03 7.16 7.11
N LYS A 99 -5.39 6.02 7.69
CA LYS A 99 -6.65 5.89 8.44
C LYS A 99 -6.70 6.89 9.59
N ASN A 100 -5.59 7.01 10.33
CA ASN A 100 -5.47 7.99 11.40
C ASN A 100 -5.68 9.42 10.89
N TYR A 101 -5.11 9.81 9.75
CA TYR A 101 -5.36 11.13 9.16
C TYR A 101 -6.82 11.36 8.79
N ILE A 102 -7.50 10.35 8.25
CA ILE A 102 -8.92 10.44 7.93
C ILE A 102 -9.76 10.56 9.21
N ASP A 103 -9.40 9.85 10.27
CA ASP A 103 -10.11 9.92 11.56
C ASP A 103 -9.95 11.28 12.23
N VAL A 104 -8.74 11.85 12.21
CA VAL A 104 -8.50 13.24 12.66
C VAL A 104 -9.26 14.24 11.79
N ALA A 105 -9.27 14.05 10.47
CA ALA A 105 -10.03 14.92 9.57
C ALA A 105 -11.54 14.86 9.86
N ARG A 106 -12.06 13.71 10.31
CA ARG A 106 -13.45 13.54 10.75
C ARG A 106 -13.74 14.25 12.07
N SER A 107 -12.79 14.36 12.99
CA SER A 107 -12.99 15.03 14.29
C SER A 107 -12.98 16.55 14.20
N PHE A 108 -12.52 17.14 13.09
CA PHE A 108 -12.51 18.59 12.91
C PHE A 108 -13.91 19.21 13.04
N GLY A 109 -14.01 20.22 13.92
CA GLY A 109 -15.28 20.85 14.30
C GLY A 109 -15.88 20.30 15.60
N GLY A 110 -15.31 19.23 16.16
CA GLY A 110 -15.60 18.73 17.50
C GLY A 110 -14.56 19.14 18.54
N GLN A 111 -14.61 18.50 19.71
CA GLN A 111 -13.62 18.63 20.77
C GLN A 111 -13.07 17.25 21.12
N ASP A 112 -11.74 17.13 21.11
CA ASP A 112 -11.03 15.96 21.62
C ASP A 112 -10.52 16.27 23.04
N VAL A 113 -10.77 15.38 24.00
CA VAL A 113 -10.30 15.49 25.38
C VAL A 113 -9.24 14.43 25.63
N PHE A 114 -8.06 14.83 26.09
CA PHE A 114 -6.96 13.94 26.44
C PHE A 114 -6.62 14.11 27.92
N GLU A 115 -6.61 13.01 28.67
CA GLU A 115 -6.21 12.96 30.09
C GLU A 115 -4.85 12.24 30.19
N PHE A 116 -3.94 12.77 31.02
CA PHE A 116 -2.58 12.28 31.22
C PHE A 116 -2.31 12.03 32.70
#